data_AF-H3ZCZ2-F1
#
_entry.id   AF-H3ZCZ2-F1
#
_cell.length_a   1.000
_cell.length_b   1.000
_cell.length_c   1.000
_cell.angle_alpha   90.00
_cell.angle_beta   90.00
_cell.angle_gamma   90.00
#
_symmetry.space_group_name_H-M   'P 1'
#
loop_
_entity.id
_entity.type
_entity.pdbx_description
1 polymer ?
#
loop_
_entity_poly.entity_id
_entity_poly.type
_entity_poly.pdbx_seq_one_letter_code
_entity_poly.pdbx_strand_id
1 'polypeptide(L)'
;MLDRKKDTGLWVSICLIYSLRAFIEAQGCVANIPRKENSKTGNGHMDWCLYKYRHLVENAVLKIKKYRAIATRYDKLARNYASNVALAFVMVWLPMHC
;
A
#
# COMPACT_ATOMS: atom_id res chain seq x y z
N MET A 1 14.01 19.56 -31.85
CA MET A 1 12.81 19.98 -31.09
C MET A 1 12.40 18.85 -30.18
N LEU A 2 12.38 19.15 -28.88
CA LEU A 2 12.32 18.21 -27.75
C LEU A 2 10.86 17.82 -27.45
N ASP A 3 10.56 16.52 -27.34
CA ASP A 3 9.95 15.93 -26.12
C ASP A 3 10.00 14.39 -26.21
N ARG A 4 11.07 13.77 -25.67
CA ARG A 4 11.23 12.31 -25.55
C ARG A 4 11.69 11.89 -24.14
N LYS A 5 11.49 12.76 -23.14
CA LYS A 5 12.00 12.57 -21.77
C LYS A 5 10.94 12.39 -20.68
N LYS A 6 9.65 12.21 -21.03
CA LYS A 6 8.57 11.97 -20.05
C LYS A 6 8.18 10.50 -19.86
N ASP A 7 8.69 9.58 -20.70
CA ASP A 7 8.19 8.20 -20.69
C ASP A 7 8.98 7.22 -19.81
N THR A 8 10.22 7.54 -19.43
CA THR A 8 11.08 6.60 -18.69
C THR A 8 10.50 6.16 -17.34
N GLY A 9 9.71 7.01 -16.66
CA GLY A 9 9.06 6.66 -15.39
C GLY A 9 7.80 5.81 -15.53
N LEU A 10 7.11 5.88 -16.67
CA LEU A 10 5.89 5.13 -16.93
C LEU A 10 6.18 3.65 -17.15
N TRP A 11 7.22 3.34 -17.91
CA TRP A 11 7.62 1.96 -18.20
C TRP A 11 8.12 1.22 -16.96
N VAL A 12 8.89 1.90 -16.09
CA VAL A 12 9.36 1.30 -14.83
C VAL A 12 8.17 0.97 -13.91
N SER A 13 7.21 1.90 -13.79
CA SER A 13 6.03 1.72 -12.93
C SER A 13 5.11 0.59 -13.44
N ILE A 14 4.90 0.52 -14.76
CA ILE A 14 4.10 -0.54 -15.38
C ILE A 14 4.79 -1.90 -15.21
N CYS A 15 6.09 -1.98 -15.48
CA CYS A 15 6.87 -3.20 -15.34
C CYS A 15 6.85 -3.73 -13.89
N LEU A 16 6.94 -2.83 -12.90
CA LEU A 16 6.84 -3.18 -11.48
C LEU A 16 5.47 -3.78 -11.11
N ILE A 17 4.38 -3.23 -11.64
CA ILE A 17 3.03 -3.78 -11.39
C ILE A 17 2.89 -5.16 -12.03
N TYR A 18 3.45 -5.36 -13.23
CA TYR A 18 3.43 -6.66 -13.89
C TYR A 18 4.24 -7.72 -13.13
N SER A 19 5.45 -7.39 -12.69
CA SER A 19 6.28 -8.32 -11.91
C SER A 19 5.66 -8.65 -10.55
N LEU A 20 5.01 -7.68 -9.89
CA LEU A 20 4.30 -7.91 -8.64
C LEU A 20 3.08 -8.83 -8.84
N ARG A 21 2.30 -8.64 -9.90
CA ARG A 21 1.17 -9.52 -10.21
C ARG A 21 1.62 -10.95 -10.51
N ALA A 22 2.67 -11.09 -11.32
CA ALA A 22 3.26 -12.40 -11.63
C ALA A 22 3.76 -13.11 -10.36
N PHE A 23 4.37 -12.36 -9.42
CA PHE A 23 4.77 -12.91 -8.13
C PHE A 23 3.59 -13.38 -7.29
N ILE A 24 2.51 -12.59 -7.22
CA ILE A 24 1.29 -12.95 -6.46
C ILE A 24 0.59 -14.17 -7.07
N GLU A 25 0.51 -14.22 -8.40
CA GLU A 25 -0.07 -15.36 -9.14
C GLU A 25 0.78 -16.63 -8.94
N ALA A 26 2.11 -16.50 -8.89
CA ALA A 26 3.02 -17.62 -8.56
C ALA A 26 2.84 -18.13 -7.11
N GLN A 27 2.34 -17.31 -6.20
CA GLN A 27 1.98 -17.70 -4.83
C GLN A 27 0.56 -18.31 -4.74
N GLY A 28 -0.16 -18.45 -5.86
CA GLY A 28 -1.53 -18.99 -5.91
C GLY A 28 -2.60 -18.00 -5.48
N CYS A 29 -2.28 -16.71 -5.38
CA CYS A 29 -3.21 -15.67 -4.96
C CYS A 29 -3.73 -14.85 -6.15
N VAL A 30 -4.95 -14.32 -6.03
CA VAL A 30 -5.54 -13.42 -7.05
C VAL A 30 -5.15 -11.98 -6.75
N ALA A 31 -4.43 -11.33 -7.69
CA ALA A 31 -4.00 -9.95 -7.54
C ALA A 31 -5.11 -8.94 -7.88
N ASN A 32 -5.73 -8.32 -6.86
CA ASN A 32 -6.76 -7.29 -7.02
C ASN A 32 -6.17 -5.86 -7.15
N ILE A 33 -5.27 -5.67 -8.12
CA ILE A 33 -4.57 -4.40 -8.35
C ILE A 33 -5.10 -3.76 -9.65
N PRO A 34 -5.60 -2.51 -9.64
CA PRO A 34 -6.07 -1.86 -10.86
C PRO A 34 -4.94 -1.64 -11.84
N ARG A 35 -5.21 -1.88 -13.12
CA ARG A 35 -4.35 -1.37 -14.19
C ARG A 35 -4.59 0.13 -14.34
N LYS A 36 -3.57 0.82 -14.82
CA LYS A 36 -3.66 2.25 -15.14
C LYS A 36 -4.70 2.47 -16.24
N GLU A 37 -5.38 3.60 -16.18
CA GLU A 37 -6.46 3.98 -17.11
C GLU A 37 -6.05 3.89 -18.60
N ASN A 38 -4.80 4.26 -18.91
CA ASN A 38 -4.26 4.20 -20.28
C ASN A 38 -3.88 2.77 -20.74
N SER A 39 -4.25 1.72 -20.00
CA SER A 39 -3.96 0.33 -20.36
C SER A 39 -4.97 -0.19 -21.39
N LYS A 40 -4.47 -0.88 -22.42
CA LYS A 40 -5.31 -1.50 -23.46
C LYS A 40 -6.20 -2.63 -22.92
N THR A 41 -5.90 -3.16 -21.74
CA THR A 41 -6.64 -4.24 -21.10
C THR A 41 -7.48 -3.68 -19.96
N GLY A 42 -8.79 -3.90 -19.99
CA GLY A 42 -9.72 -3.46 -18.95
C GLY A 42 -9.56 -4.18 -17.61
N ASN A 43 -10.21 -3.64 -16.57
CA ASN A 43 -10.15 -4.12 -15.19
C ASN A 43 -11.30 -5.10 -14.82
N GLY A 44 -11.76 -5.93 -15.77
CA GLY A 44 -12.93 -6.81 -15.58
C GLY A 44 -12.75 -7.96 -14.58
N HIS A 45 -11.51 -8.28 -14.20
CA HIS A 45 -11.18 -9.34 -13.23
C HIS A 45 -11.18 -8.85 -11.77
N MET A 46 -11.38 -7.55 -11.52
CA MET A 46 -11.25 -6.98 -10.20
C MET A 46 -12.55 -6.99 -9.42
N ASP A 47 -12.44 -7.29 -8.13
CA ASP A 47 -13.47 -7.03 -7.15
C ASP A 47 -13.31 -5.61 -6.60
N TRP A 48 -14.20 -4.72 -7.05
CA TRP A 48 -14.23 -3.32 -6.63
C TRP A 48 -14.65 -3.15 -5.17
N CYS A 49 -15.47 -4.07 -4.63
CA CYS A 49 -15.85 -4.06 -3.22
C CYS A 49 -14.63 -4.36 -2.36
N LEU A 50 -13.84 -5.37 -2.73
CA LEU A 50 -12.60 -5.68 -2.04
C LEU A 50 -11.58 -4.54 -2.16
N TYR A 51 -11.44 -3.95 -3.35
CA TYR A 51 -10.55 -2.82 -3.57
C TYR A 51 -10.95 -1.60 -2.72
N LYS A 52 -12.25 -1.40 -2.48
CA LYS A 52 -12.75 -0.34 -1.61
C LYS A 52 -12.15 -0.47 -0.22
N TYR A 53 -12.12 -1.64 0.42
CA TYR A 53 -11.59 -1.78 1.80
C TYR A 53 -10.12 -1.34 1.99
N ARG A 54 -9.34 -1.23 0.91
CA ARG A 54 -7.95 -0.72 0.93
C ARG A 54 -7.84 0.64 1.63
N HIS A 55 -8.80 1.55 1.41
CA HIS A 55 -8.75 2.89 2.02
C HIS A 55 -8.84 2.86 3.56
N LEU A 56 -9.51 1.85 4.14
CA LEU A 56 -9.59 1.72 5.60
C LEU A 56 -8.23 1.39 6.20
N VAL A 57 -7.48 0.49 5.56
CA VAL A 57 -6.12 0.12 5.97
C VAL A 57 -5.18 1.31 5.82
N GLU A 58 -5.24 2.03 4.69
CA GLU A 58 -4.44 3.24 4.46
C GLU A 58 -4.73 4.31 5.51
N ASN A 59 -5.99 4.53 5.87
CA ASN A 59 -6.39 5.46 6.91
C ASN A 59 -5.86 5.05 8.29
N ALA A 60 -5.86 3.76 8.62
CA ALA A 60 -5.30 3.27 9.87
C ALA A 60 -3.77 3.52 9.94
N VAL A 61 -3.05 3.23 8.86
CA VAL A 61 -1.61 3.49 8.77
C VAL A 61 -1.31 4.99 8.84
N LEU A 62 -2.14 5.82 8.20
CA LEU A 62 -2.01 7.28 8.27
C LEU A 62 -2.17 7.79 9.71
N LYS A 63 -3.13 7.26 10.47
CA LYS A 63 -3.31 7.61 11.89
C LYS A 63 -2.08 7.24 12.72
N ILE A 64 -1.48 6.07 12.48
CA ILE A 64 -0.30 5.61 13.22
C ILE A 64 0.94 6.44 12.87
N LYS A 65 1.08 6.87 11.62
CA LYS A 65 2.20 7.74 11.20
C LYS A 65 2.21 9.10 11.90
N LYS A 66 1.13 9.49 12.60
CA LYS A 66 1.14 10.68 13.48
C LYS A 66 2.13 10.52 14.64
N TYR A 67 2.35 9.29 15.10
CA TYR A 67 3.35 9.01 16.13
C TYR A 67 4.75 9.05 15.52
N ARG A 68 5.49 10.13 15.78
CA ARG A 68 6.84 10.35 15.25
C ARG A 68 7.76 9.15 15.51
N ALA A 69 7.67 8.55 16.69
CA ALA A 69 8.50 7.40 17.09
C ALA A 69 8.35 6.18 16.15
N ILE A 70 7.13 5.94 15.67
CA ILE A 70 6.83 4.84 14.76
C ILE A 70 7.20 5.22 13.33
N ALA A 71 6.93 6.45 12.92
CA ALA A 71 7.20 6.95 11.57
C ALA A 71 8.69 6.95 11.23
N THR A 72 9.55 7.38 12.16
CA THR A 72 11.01 7.42 11.96
C THR A 72 11.72 6.14 12.39
N ARG A 73 10.99 5.16 12.96
CA ARG A 73 11.53 3.89 13.47
C ARG A 73 12.73 4.11 14.40
N TYR A 74 12.53 4.85 15.49
CA TYR A 74 13.62 5.09 16.47
C TYR A 74 14.05 3.82 17.22
N ASP A 75 13.18 2.82 17.32
CA ASP A 75 13.47 1.56 17.99
C ASP A 75 14.59 0.78 17.26
N LYS A 76 15.68 0.50 17.97
CA LYS A 76 16.82 -0.29 17.44
C LYS A 76 16.49 -1.77 17.29
N LEU A 77 15.69 -2.33 18.21
CA LEU A 77 15.30 -3.73 18.18
C LEU A 77 13.94 -3.91 17.48
N ALA A 78 13.87 -4.88 16.57
CA ALA A 78 12.64 -5.22 15.85
C ALA A 78 11.50 -5.61 16.80
N ARG A 79 11.80 -6.28 17.92
CA ARG A 79 10.81 -6.66 18.95
C ARG A 79 10.15 -5.43 19.57
N ASN A 80 10.94 -4.45 19.97
CA ASN A 80 10.42 -3.23 20.61
C ASN A 80 9.56 -2.43 19.62
N TYR A 81 9.99 -2.33 18.37
CA TYR A 81 9.21 -1.68 17.32
C TYR A 81 7.83 -2.35 17.15
N ALA A 82 7.79 -3.69 17.09
CA ALA A 82 6.54 -4.43 16.96
C ALA A 82 5.59 -4.17 18.15
N SER A 83 6.11 -4.16 19.38
CA SER A 83 5.33 -3.83 20.58
C SER A 83 4.80 -2.39 20.55
N ASN A 84 5.60 -1.44 20.10
CA ASN A 84 5.21 -0.02 20.01
C ASN A 84 4.13 0.22 18.94
N VAL A 85 4.24 -0.46 17.80
CA VAL A 85 3.20 -0.46 16.76
C VAL A 85 1.90 -1.06 17.28
N ALA A 86 1.96 -2.20 17.98
CA ALA A 86 0.78 -2.82 18.57
C ALA A 86 0.09 -1.88 19.59
N LEU A 87 0.87 -1.22 20.45
CA LEU A 87 0.37 -0.24 21.40
C LEU A 87 -0.35 0.93 20.69
N ALA A 88 0.22 1.47 19.61
CA ALA A 88 -0.40 2.54 18.84
C ALA A 88 -1.73 2.12 18.20
N PHE A 89 -1.84 0.88 17.70
CA PHE A 89 -3.12 0.37 17.20
C PHE A 89 -4.17 0.29 18.31
N VAL A 90 -3.81 -0.18 19.50
CA VAL A 90 -4.72 -0.22 20.66
C VAL A 90 -5.18 1.18 21.05
N MET A 91 -4.27 2.16 21.08
CA MET A 91 -4.61 3.56 21.38
C MET A 91 -5.55 4.19 20.34
N VAL A 92 -5.39 3.85 19.05
CA VAL A 92 -6.28 4.35 17.98
C VAL A 92 -7.65 3.66 18.02
N TRP A 93 -7.71 2.41 18.50
CA TRP A 93 -8.94 1.62 18.59
C TRP A 93 -9.81 2.00 19.79
N LEU A 94 -9.21 2.31 20.94
CA LEU A 94 -9.94 2.69 22.14
C LEU A 94 -10.58 4.08 21.95
N PRO A 95 -11.90 4.22 22.10
CA PRO A 95 -12.53 5.52 22.17
C PRO A 95 -12.16 6.15 23.52
N MET A 96 -11.10 6.94 23.54
CA MET A 96 -10.89 7.89 24.64
C MET A 96 -11.96 8.97 24.49
N HIS A 97 -13.15 8.70 25.02
CA HIS A 97 -14.12 9.73 25.33
C HIS A 97 -13.52 10.58 26.45
N CYS A 98 -13.06 11.77 26.10
CA CYS A 98 -12.81 12.84 27.06
C CYS A 98 -14.13 13.50 27.44
#